data_AF-A0A0L1KKD8-F1
#
_entry.id   AF-A0A0L1KKD8-F1
#
_cell.length_a   1.000
_cell.length_b   1.000
_cell.length_c   1.000
_cell.angle_alpha   90.00
_cell.angle_beta   90.00
_cell.angle_gamma   90.00
#
_symmetry.space_group_name_H-M   'P 1'
#
loop_
_entity.id
_entity.type
_entity.pdbx_description
1 polymer ?
#
loop_
_entity_poly.entity_id
_entity_poly.type
_entity_poly.pdbx_seq_one_letter_code
_entity_poly.pdbx_strand_id
1 'polypeptide(L)'
;MSRNEPHMKASTASAGREPAQPDTGVPSTALHEQHLELPPTAEQMTLRFIQTAIKHRRVYFWLGLTLCLVAPTILALILMNHSVTMHHMESVPLVLGGYCALSATLLSLFQIMEHLLAFSQPAMQCKIIRILLMVPVYAVMSWMSCIFRTAAPYFALVRDIYESYALYNFLLLMIALLGGRKKLGQTLERRSEPASVDHLYPMNRYLRPIRANASFVTHCHRCVLQFMVLKPLCAFLVIVLVVHAKCRGETYAFSFRTRSYLCIKLVENVSVSVAFTALVYFYRATKNLLKGHSPLGKFLCIKLVLFASFWQGLFIELLHVCNLLPESAYWTRKEVANGLQDFCICVEMLLVAYGHKFCFGSQNYASRFGALREESQRSPPDERLCSSVPFFGASQRLVGADGGMALGVSPFDNLRYTLLHRDLFPHTPSEISH
;
A
#
# COMPACT_ATOMS: atom_id res chain seq x y z
N MET A 1 -0.91 72.21 -42.05
CA MET A 1 -0.67 73.65 -41.86
C MET A 1 -1.99 74.27 -41.42
N SER A 2 -2.02 74.82 -40.20
CA SER A 2 -2.94 75.85 -39.68
C SER A 2 -4.46 75.68 -39.91
N ARG A 3 -5.24 75.33 -38.88
CA ARG A 3 -5.94 76.26 -37.95
C ARG A 3 -7.17 76.93 -38.60
N ASN A 4 -8.35 76.68 -38.05
CA ASN A 4 -9.32 77.68 -37.58
C ASN A 4 -10.74 77.10 -37.52
N GLU A 5 -11.27 76.93 -36.30
CA GLU A 5 -12.68 77.23 -36.04
C GLU A 5 -12.88 78.75 -36.23
N PRO A 6 -14.13 79.23 -36.41
CA PRO A 6 -14.83 79.75 -35.23
C PRO A 6 -16.39 79.78 -35.28
N HIS A 7 -16.96 80.12 -34.12
CA HIS A 7 -18.21 80.87 -33.87
C HIS A 7 -19.57 80.17 -33.62
N MET A 8 -19.79 79.99 -32.32
CA MET A 8 -20.95 80.23 -31.45
C MET A 8 -22.12 81.14 -31.93
N LYS A 9 -23.31 80.84 -31.35
CA LYS A 9 -24.59 81.59 -31.21
C LYS A 9 -25.65 81.32 -32.29
N ALA A 10 -26.96 81.29 -32.05
CA ALA A 10 -27.84 81.16 -30.89
C ALA A 10 -29.29 81.11 -31.45
N SER A 11 -30.22 80.55 -30.67
CA SER A 11 -31.65 80.94 -30.59
C SER A 11 -32.71 80.26 -31.50
N THR A 12 -33.89 80.14 -30.88
CA THR A 12 -35.27 79.86 -31.35
C THR A 12 -35.62 78.37 -31.62
N ALA A 13 -36.34 77.64 -30.75
CA ALA A 13 -37.71 77.78 -30.20
C ALA A 13 -38.82 77.38 -31.19
N SER A 14 -39.47 76.22 -30.94
CA SER A 14 -40.87 75.87 -31.25
C SER A 14 -41.07 74.37 -30.91
N ALA A 15 -41.60 74.00 -29.75
CA ALA A 15 -43.02 73.86 -29.40
C ALA A 15 -43.67 72.54 -29.92
N GLY A 16 -44.03 71.66 -28.98
CA GLY A 16 -44.97 70.56 -29.25
C GLY A 16 -44.96 69.41 -28.25
N ARG A 17 -45.83 69.50 -27.21
CA ARG A 17 -46.67 68.44 -26.57
C ARG A 17 -46.00 67.08 -26.25
N GLU A 18 -45.96 66.57 -25.01
CA GLU A 18 -47.07 66.19 -24.11
C GLU A 18 -46.58 65.94 -22.66
N PRO A 19 -47.46 65.82 -21.65
CA PRO A 19 -47.15 66.14 -20.24
C PRO A 19 -46.90 64.95 -19.28
N ALA A 20 -46.24 65.32 -18.17
CA ALA A 20 -46.37 64.85 -16.77
C ALA A 20 -45.73 63.51 -16.34
N GLN A 21 -44.52 63.63 -15.78
CA GLN A 21 -43.98 62.81 -14.68
C GLN A 21 -44.78 63.02 -13.37
N PRO A 22 -44.47 62.25 -12.31
CA PRO A 22 -43.76 62.93 -11.23
C PRO A 22 -42.48 62.20 -10.78
N ASP A 23 -41.40 62.98 -10.71
CA ASP A 23 -40.16 62.67 -10.01
C ASP A 23 -40.39 62.58 -8.51
N THR A 24 -39.73 61.62 -7.85
CA THR A 24 -39.10 61.87 -6.54
C THR A 24 -37.83 61.02 -6.39
N GLY A 25 -36.69 61.63 -6.68
CA GLY A 25 -35.62 61.78 -5.68
C GLY A 25 -34.46 60.77 -5.61
N VAL A 26 -33.28 61.23 -6.08
CA VAL A 26 -31.93 61.19 -5.43
C VAL A 26 -31.23 59.81 -5.25
N PRO A 27 -29.87 59.70 -5.24
CA PRO A 27 -28.85 60.11 -6.20
C PRO A 27 -28.00 58.90 -6.71
N SER A 28 -27.14 59.15 -7.70
CA SER A 28 -26.13 58.22 -8.21
C SER A 28 -25.17 57.72 -7.12
N THR A 29 -25.13 56.41 -6.87
CA THR A 29 -24.02 55.76 -6.16
C THR A 29 -23.53 54.59 -7.01
N ALA A 30 -22.28 54.70 -7.46
CA ALA A 30 -21.56 53.63 -8.13
C ALA A 30 -21.54 52.40 -7.22
N LEU A 31 -22.31 51.37 -7.59
CA LEU A 31 -22.19 50.04 -6.99
C LEU A 31 -20.87 49.45 -7.47
N HIS A 32 -19.88 49.49 -6.57
CA HIS A 32 -18.79 48.54 -6.51
C HIS A 32 -19.36 47.13 -6.77
N GLU A 33 -19.01 46.52 -7.91
CA GLU A 33 -19.12 45.07 -8.08
C GLU A 33 -18.17 44.42 -7.08
N GLN A 34 -18.67 44.24 -5.85
CA GLN A 34 -18.11 43.29 -4.92
C GLN A 34 -18.34 41.91 -5.54
N HIS A 35 -17.27 41.33 -6.11
CA HIS A 35 -17.18 39.90 -6.32
C HIS A 35 -17.45 39.20 -4.98
N LEU A 36 -18.70 38.79 -4.78
CA LEU A 36 -19.11 37.94 -3.68
C LEU A 36 -18.49 36.56 -3.95
N GLU A 37 -17.27 36.34 -3.47
CA GLU A 37 -16.68 35.00 -3.44
C GLU A 37 -17.64 34.11 -2.64
N LEU A 38 -18.37 33.23 -3.34
CA LEU A 38 -19.14 32.18 -2.67
C LEU A 38 -18.19 31.40 -1.74
N PRO A 39 -18.64 31.03 -0.53
CA PRO A 39 -17.81 30.25 0.38
C PRO A 39 -17.33 28.98 -0.35
N PRO A 40 -16.04 28.61 -0.23
CA PRO A 40 -15.51 27.46 -0.92
C PRO A 40 -16.34 26.23 -0.55
N THR A 41 -16.85 25.53 -1.56
CA THR A 41 -17.57 24.26 -1.36
C THR A 41 -16.70 23.30 -0.55
N ALA A 42 -17.31 22.40 0.22
CA ALA A 42 -16.57 21.44 1.07
C ALA A 42 -15.48 20.66 0.30
N GLU A 43 -15.70 20.43 -1.00
CA GLU A 43 -14.72 19.86 -1.93
C GLU A 43 -13.49 20.77 -2.17
N GLN A 44 -13.68 22.09 -2.29
CA GLN A 44 -12.56 23.03 -2.45
C GLN A 44 -11.76 23.17 -1.15
N MET A 45 -12.42 23.12 0.00
CA MET A 45 -11.74 23.16 1.30
C MET A 45 -10.94 21.88 1.57
N THR A 46 -11.51 20.71 1.26
CA THR A 46 -10.79 19.43 1.33
C THR A 46 -9.65 19.36 0.32
N LEU A 47 -9.81 19.88 -0.89
CA LEU A 47 -8.73 19.98 -1.89
C LEU A 47 -7.59 20.90 -1.43
N ARG A 48 -7.89 22.05 -0.82
CA ARG A 48 -6.88 22.95 -0.24
C ARG A 48 -6.15 22.30 0.95
N PHE A 49 -6.88 21.57 1.80
CA PHE A 49 -6.27 20.80 2.90
C PHE A 49 -5.35 19.70 2.36
N ILE A 50 -5.80 18.94 1.36
CA ILE A 50 -5.01 17.91 0.68
C ILE A 50 -3.75 18.52 0.05
N GLN A 51 -3.86 19.66 -0.64
CA GLN A 51 -2.71 20.35 -1.22
C GLN A 51 -1.70 20.82 -0.16
N THR A 52 -2.20 21.35 0.95
CA THR A 52 -1.37 21.78 2.09
C THR A 52 -0.70 20.58 2.75
N ALA A 53 -1.42 19.48 2.92
CA ALA A 53 -0.90 18.21 3.45
C ALA A 53 0.16 17.60 2.51
N ILE A 54 -0.03 17.65 1.19
CA ILE A 54 0.96 17.19 0.20
C ILE A 54 2.22 18.07 0.25
N LYS A 55 2.05 19.40 0.37
CA LYS A 55 3.16 20.37 0.47
C LYS A 55 4.01 20.15 1.72
N HIS A 56 3.35 19.95 2.86
CA HIS A 56 4.02 19.73 4.16
C HIS A 56 4.24 18.24 4.50
N ARG A 57 4.02 17.31 3.56
CA ARG A 57 4.10 15.86 3.80
C ARG A 57 5.43 15.41 4.38
N ARG A 58 6.55 16.02 3.95
CA ARG A 58 7.88 15.71 4.47
C ARG A 58 7.99 16.14 5.94
N VAL A 59 7.43 17.30 6.29
CA VAL A 59 7.45 17.82 7.65
C VAL A 59 6.57 16.98 8.57
N TYR A 60 5.33 16.68 8.18
CA TYR A 60 4.45 15.81 8.98
C TYR A 60 5.01 14.40 9.14
N PHE A 61 5.68 13.88 8.12
CA PHE A 61 6.37 12.59 8.21
C PHE A 61 7.54 12.63 9.19
N TRP A 62 8.45 13.61 9.07
CA TRP A 62 9.58 13.73 10.00
C TRP A 62 9.12 14.02 11.43
N LEU A 63 8.07 14.82 11.61
CA LEU A 63 7.45 15.10 12.91
C LEU A 63 6.78 13.84 13.49
N GLY A 64 6.01 13.11 12.70
CA GLY A 64 5.39 11.85 13.11
C GLY A 64 6.42 10.75 13.39
N LEU A 65 7.54 10.76 12.67
CA LEU A 65 8.67 9.85 12.85
C LEU A 65 9.45 10.16 14.12
N THR A 66 9.79 11.43 14.37
CA THR A 66 10.46 11.82 15.62
C THR A 66 9.56 11.53 16.81
N LEU A 67 8.26 11.80 16.71
CA LEU A 67 7.29 11.40 17.72
C LEU A 67 7.26 9.87 17.90
N CYS A 68 7.21 9.10 16.82
CA CYS A 68 7.20 7.63 16.86
C CYS A 68 8.51 6.97 17.29
N LEU A 69 9.66 7.67 17.29
CA LEU A 69 10.97 7.14 17.73
C LEU A 69 11.40 7.67 19.12
N VAL A 70 11.06 8.91 19.44
CA VAL A 70 11.35 9.54 20.73
C VAL A 70 10.35 9.10 21.80
N ALA A 71 9.06 8.99 21.48
CA ALA A 71 8.10 8.52 22.48
C ALA A 71 8.25 7.03 22.88
N PRO A 72 8.62 6.03 22.04
CA PRO A 72 8.91 4.68 22.53
C PRO A 72 10.19 4.61 23.36
N THR A 73 11.20 5.43 23.05
CA THR A 73 12.44 5.44 23.82
C THR A 73 12.21 6.08 25.18
N ILE A 74 11.50 7.21 25.24
CA ILE A 74 11.11 7.85 26.50
C ILE A 74 10.13 6.97 27.30
N LEU A 75 9.10 6.41 26.66
CA LEU A 75 8.13 5.53 27.32
C LEU A 75 8.80 4.23 27.80
N ALA A 76 9.71 3.64 27.04
CA ALA A 76 10.47 2.47 27.49
C ALA A 76 11.39 2.81 28.66
N LEU A 77 12.00 4.00 28.68
CA LEU A 77 12.81 4.46 29.83
C LEU A 77 11.93 4.71 31.07
N ILE A 78 10.76 5.33 30.91
CA ILE A 78 9.80 5.55 31.99
C ILE A 78 9.26 4.22 32.51
N LEU A 79 8.89 3.29 31.62
CA LEU A 79 8.39 1.96 31.98
C LEU A 79 9.50 1.11 32.60
N MET A 80 10.75 1.17 32.12
CA MET A 80 11.88 0.49 32.75
C MET A 80 12.12 1.04 34.16
N ASN A 81 12.17 2.36 34.33
CA ASN A 81 12.34 3.00 35.62
C ASN A 81 11.18 2.68 36.59
N HIS A 82 9.94 2.65 36.09
CA HIS A 82 8.76 2.31 36.86
C HIS A 82 8.63 0.80 37.12
N SER A 83 9.12 -0.07 36.23
CA SER A 83 9.15 -1.53 36.41
C SER A 83 10.19 -1.99 37.43
N VAL A 84 11.26 -1.20 37.61
CA VAL A 84 12.17 -1.36 38.76
C VAL A 84 11.47 -1.00 40.08
N THR A 85 10.41 -0.18 40.03
CA THR A 85 9.65 0.28 41.20
C THR A 85 8.40 -0.56 41.47
N MET A 86 7.77 -1.14 40.45
CA MET A 86 6.58 -1.98 40.55
C MET A 86 6.89 -3.39 40.04
N HIS A 87 6.80 -4.38 40.92
CA HIS A 87 7.07 -5.81 40.70
C HIS A 87 6.24 -6.50 39.58
N HIS A 88 5.46 -5.78 38.77
CA HIS A 88 4.68 -6.33 37.65
C HIS A 88 5.45 -6.25 36.32
N MET A 89 6.39 -7.18 36.13
CA MET A 89 7.18 -7.37 34.91
C MET A 89 6.34 -7.77 33.67
N GLU A 90 5.08 -8.18 33.85
CA GLU A 90 4.25 -8.78 32.80
C GLU A 90 3.61 -7.77 31.84
N SER A 91 3.36 -6.53 32.28
CA SER A 91 2.65 -5.51 31.49
C SER A 91 3.56 -4.71 30.56
N VAL A 92 4.86 -4.68 30.84
CA VAL A 92 5.83 -3.84 30.11
C VAL A 92 5.95 -4.25 28.63
N PRO A 93 6.15 -5.54 28.27
CA PRO A 93 6.26 -5.94 26.87
C PRO A 93 4.95 -5.73 26.09
N LEU A 94 3.80 -5.88 26.77
CA LEU A 94 2.49 -5.71 26.17
C LEU A 94 2.21 -4.24 25.80
N VAL A 95 2.49 -3.33 26.73
CA VAL A 95 2.32 -1.88 26.51
C VAL A 95 3.29 -1.37 25.45
N LEU A 96 4.56 -1.78 25.54
CA LEU A 96 5.58 -1.40 24.57
C LEU A 96 5.27 -1.95 23.17
N GLY A 97 4.86 -3.22 23.08
CA GLY A 97 4.44 -3.85 21.83
C GLY A 97 3.21 -3.16 21.21
N GLY A 98 2.23 -2.78 22.04
CA GLY A 98 1.05 -2.03 21.59
C GLY A 98 1.38 -0.66 21.06
N TYR A 99 2.29 0.06 21.72
CA TYR A 99 2.80 1.33 21.23
C TYR A 99 3.49 1.17 19.87
N CYS A 100 4.42 0.22 19.73
CA CYS A 100 5.10 -0.07 18.46
C CYS A 100 4.10 -0.43 17.36
N ALA A 101 3.10 -1.27 17.67
CA ALA A 101 2.08 -1.68 16.72
C ALA A 101 1.22 -0.50 16.24
N LEU A 102 0.82 0.39 17.16
CA LEU A 102 0.05 1.60 16.85
C LEU A 102 0.87 2.55 15.96
N SER A 103 2.11 2.84 16.34
CA SER A 103 3.03 3.70 15.58
C SER A 103 3.28 3.15 14.17
N ALA A 104 3.56 1.85 14.04
CA ALA A 104 3.78 1.19 12.76
C ALA A 104 2.53 1.26 11.87
N THR A 105 1.36 1.04 12.46
CA THR A 105 0.07 1.13 11.78
C THR A 105 -0.18 2.55 11.26
N LEU A 106 -0.03 3.57 12.10
CA LEU A 106 -0.21 4.96 11.70
C LEU A 106 0.75 5.36 10.59
N LEU A 107 2.05 5.05 10.72
CA LEU A 107 3.05 5.35 9.69
C LEU A 107 2.72 4.68 8.35
N SER A 108 2.25 3.43 8.39
CA SER A 108 1.84 2.72 7.17
C SER A 108 0.57 3.33 6.56
N LEU A 109 -0.42 3.70 7.38
CA LEU A 109 -1.65 4.35 6.91
C LEU A 109 -1.35 5.72 6.27
N PHE A 110 -0.44 6.51 6.84
CA PHE A 110 0.02 7.75 6.22
C PHE A 110 0.67 7.51 4.86
N GLN A 111 1.50 6.49 4.72
CA GLN A 111 2.11 6.13 3.44
C GLN A 111 1.07 5.66 2.40
N ILE A 112 0.09 4.87 2.83
CA ILE A 112 -1.03 4.46 1.98
C ILE A 112 -1.81 5.69 1.51
N MET A 113 -2.13 6.61 2.42
CA MET A 113 -2.81 7.87 2.08
C MET A 113 -2.01 8.69 1.08
N GLU A 114 -0.69 8.80 1.21
CA GLU A 114 0.13 9.49 0.21
C GLU A 114 0.00 8.86 -1.19
N HIS A 115 -0.05 7.54 -1.30
CA HIS A 115 -0.26 6.86 -2.59
C HIS A 115 -1.67 7.06 -3.14
N LEU A 116 -2.68 7.05 -2.28
CA LEU A 116 -4.07 7.30 -2.65
C LEU A 116 -4.33 8.75 -3.09
N LEU A 117 -3.59 9.71 -2.51
CA LEU A 117 -3.63 11.12 -2.89
C LEU A 117 -2.86 11.40 -4.19
N ALA A 118 -1.79 10.65 -4.46
CA ALA A 118 -0.98 10.76 -5.66
C ALA A 118 -1.27 9.64 -6.66
N PHE A 119 -2.55 9.31 -6.88
CA PHE A 119 -2.98 8.11 -7.61
C PHE A 119 -2.88 8.27 -9.15
N SER A 120 -1.66 8.39 -9.66
CA SER A 120 -1.39 8.57 -11.10
C SER A 120 -1.26 7.28 -11.90
N GLN A 121 -0.87 6.18 -11.27
CA GLN A 121 -0.62 4.90 -11.92
C GLN A 121 -1.29 3.77 -11.14
N PRO A 122 -2.61 3.56 -11.29
CA PRO A 122 -3.37 2.57 -10.53
C PRO A 122 -2.80 1.16 -10.69
N ALA A 123 -2.35 0.83 -11.90
CA ALA A 123 -1.77 -0.47 -12.20
C ALA A 123 -0.55 -0.83 -11.35
N MET A 124 0.20 0.13 -10.80
CA MET A 124 1.33 -0.11 -9.90
C MET A 124 0.96 0.19 -8.44
N GLN A 125 0.31 1.32 -8.20
CA GLN A 125 0.01 1.80 -6.85
C GLN A 125 -0.96 0.88 -6.11
N CYS A 126 -1.91 0.25 -6.78
CA CYS A 126 -2.78 -0.75 -6.15
C CYS A 126 -1.97 -1.91 -5.53
N LYS A 127 -0.91 -2.36 -6.22
CA LYS A 127 -0.05 -3.45 -5.73
C LYS A 127 0.85 -2.97 -4.59
N ILE A 128 1.36 -1.74 -4.67
CA ILE A 128 2.13 -1.12 -3.59
C ILE A 128 1.28 -0.99 -2.33
N ILE A 129 0.07 -0.45 -2.42
CA ILE A 129 -0.85 -0.27 -1.28
C ILE A 129 -1.14 -1.63 -0.60
N ARG A 130 -1.38 -2.69 -1.36
CA ARG A 130 -1.56 -4.04 -0.82
C ARG A 130 -0.32 -4.57 -0.10
N ILE A 131 0.87 -4.25 -0.58
CA ILE A 131 2.12 -4.61 0.13
C ILE A 131 2.27 -3.78 1.41
N LEU A 132 1.99 -2.47 1.36
CA LEU A 132 2.07 -1.59 2.53
C LEU A 132 1.10 -2.04 3.65
N LEU A 133 -0.10 -2.52 3.28
CA LEU A 133 -1.08 -3.09 4.21
C LEU A 133 -0.57 -4.33 4.99
N MET A 134 0.57 -4.92 4.61
CA MET A 134 1.21 -5.98 5.40
C MET A 134 1.59 -5.51 6.80
N VAL A 135 2.18 -4.32 6.92
CA VAL A 135 2.65 -3.77 8.20
C VAL A 135 1.53 -3.66 9.24
N PRO A 136 0.40 -2.99 8.98
CA PRO A 136 -0.67 -2.87 9.97
C PRO A 136 -1.32 -4.21 10.29
N VAL A 137 -1.47 -5.12 9.31
CA VAL A 137 -1.99 -6.47 9.56
C VAL A 137 -1.06 -7.21 10.53
N TYR A 138 0.25 -7.20 10.29
CA TYR A 138 1.21 -7.88 11.15
C TYR A 138 1.29 -7.24 12.53
N ALA A 139 1.38 -5.92 12.61
CA ALA A 139 1.47 -5.17 13.86
C ALA A 139 0.26 -5.42 14.77
N VAL A 140 -0.96 -5.25 14.24
CA VAL A 140 -2.20 -5.41 15.02
C VAL A 140 -2.41 -6.87 15.42
N MET A 141 -2.24 -7.82 14.50
CA MET A 141 -2.46 -9.25 14.79
C MET A 141 -1.44 -9.77 15.81
N SER A 142 -0.19 -9.32 15.76
CA SER A 142 0.83 -9.72 16.74
C SER A 142 0.54 -9.13 18.12
N TRP A 143 0.13 -7.86 18.18
CA TRP A 143 -0.26 -7.26 19.46
C TRP A 143 -1.53 -7.91 20.06
N MET A 144 -2.54 -8.20 19.22
CA MET A 144 -3.72 -8.95 19.65
C MET A 144 -3.38 -10.35 20.16
N SER A 145 -2.41 -11.03 19.54
CA SER A 145 -1.90 -12.33 19.97
C SER A 145 -1.28 -12.28 21.38
N CYS A 146 -0.58 -11.19 21.71
CA CYS A 146 -0.04 -10.97 23.06
C CYS A 146 -1.14 -10.73 24.12
N ILE A 147 -2.26 -10.08 23.76
CA ILE A 147 -3.39 -9.85 24.68
C ILE A 147 -4.19 -11.14 24.85
N PHE A 148 -4.59 -11.77 23.74
CA PHE A 148 -5.51 -12.89 23.71
C PHE A 148 -4.75 -14.20 23.41
N ARG A 149 -4.06 -14.72 24.42
CA ARG A 149 -3.21 -15.92 24.32
C ARG A 149 -3.92 -17.16 23.78
N THR A 150 -5.20 -17.35 24.13
CA THR A 150 -6.01 -18.47 23.62
C THR A 150 -6.35 -18.34 22.14
N ALA A 151 -6.40 -17.10 21.63
CA ALA A 151 -6.70 -16.79 20.24
C ALA A 151 -5.45 -16.54 19.37
N ALA A 152 -4.26 -16.45 19.99
CA ALA A 152 -2.95 -16.30 19.35
C ALA A 152 -2.75 -17.14 18.06
N PRO A 153 -3.05 -18.46 18.02
CA PRO A 153 -2.87 -19.24 16.80
C PRO A 153 -3.75 -18.76 15.64
N TYR A 154 -4.95 -18.23 15.89
CA TYR A 154 -5.81 -17.71 14.83
C TYR A 154 -5.27 -16.40 14.25
N PHE A 155 -4.74 -15.51 15.09
CA PHE A 155 -4.08 -14.29 14.61
C PHE A 155 -2.81 -14.59 13.82
N ALA A 156 -2.07 -15.63 14.19
CA ALA A 156 -0.94 -16.14 13.40
C ALA A 156 -1.38 -16.61 12.01
N LEU A 157 -2.50 -17.35 11.90
CA LEU A 157 -3.03 -17.79 10.60
C LEU A 157 -3.37 -16.61 9.67
N VAL A 158 -3.93 -15.52 10.21
CA VAL A 158 -4.24 -14.32 9.41
C VAL A 158 -2.98 -13.67 8.86
N ARG A 159 -1.93 -13.52 9.70
CA ARG A 159 -0.62 -13.02 9.25
C ARG A 159 -0.04 -13.92 8.17
N ASP A 160 -0.09 -15.22 8.41
CA ASP A 160 0.41 -16.23 7.48
C ASP A 160 -0.23 -16.12 6.10
N ILE A 161 -1.56 -16.07 6.02
CA ILE A 161 -2.29 -15.92 4.75
C ILE A 161 -1.86 -14.62 4.06
N TYR A 162 -1.74 -13.52 4.82
CA TYR A 162 -1.37 -12.23 4.26
C TYR A 162 0.04 -12.20 3.67
N GLU A 163 1.01 -12.90 4.25
CA GLU A 163 2.36 -13.02 3.67
C GLU A 163 2.31 -13.54 2.23
N SER A 164 1.52 -14.59 2.00
CA SER A 164 1.44 -15.21 0.67
C SER A 164 0.77 -14.27 -0.34
N TYR A 165 -0.20 -13.49 0.12
CA TYR A 165 -0.85 -12.44 -0.67
C TYR A 165 0.11 -11.27 -0.97
N ALA A 166 0.92 -10.84 -0.01
CA ALA A 166 1.92 -9.78 -0.19
C ALA A 166 3.00 -10.20 -1.21
N LEU A 167 3.49 -11.44 -1.10
CA LEU A 167 4.46 -12.01 -2.05
C LEU A 167 3.90 -12.07 -3.48
N TYR A 168 2.64 -12.47 -3.63
CA TYR A 168 1.95 -12.46 -4.92
C TYR A 168 1.83 -11.05 -5.52
N ASN A 169 1.39 -10.06 -4.71
CA ASN A 169 1.30 -8.67 -5.16
C ASN A 169 2.67 -8.09 -5.51
N PHE A 170 3.74 -8.53 -4.85
CA PHE A 170 5.09 -8.14 -5.22
C PHE A 170 5.49 -8.63 -6.61
N LEU A 171 5.22 -9.89 -6.94
CA LEU A 171 5.47 -10.38 -8.31
C LEU A 171 4.66 -9.57 -9.34
N LEU A 172 3.38 -9.31 -9.07
CA LEU A 172 2.55 -8.48 -9.94
C LEU A 172 3.07 -7.05 -10.08
N LEU A 173 3.62 -6.48 -9.00
CA LEU A 173 4.25 -5.16 -9.03
C LEU A 173 5.48 -5.17 -9.95
N MET A 174 6.34 -6.19 -9.86
CA MET A 174 7.52 -6.29 -10.73
C MET A 174 7.13 -6.42 -12.21
N ILE A 175 6.08 -7.19 -12.50
CA ILE A 175 5.51 -7.32 -13.84
C ILE A 175 4.91 -5.99 -14.32
N ALA A 176 4.21 -5.26 -13.44
CA ALA A 176 3.60 -3.97 -13.77
C ALA A 176 4.65 -2.88 -14.05
N LEU A 177 5.76 -2.86 -13.29
CA LEU A 177 6.89 -1.95 -13.54
C LEU A 177 7.52 -2.15 -14.93
N LEU A 178 7.41 -3.36 -15.49
CA LEU A 178 7.91 -3.69 -16.82
C LEU A 178 6.88 -3.46 -17.94
N GLY A 179 5.77 -2.79 -17.64
CA GLY A 179 4.71 -2.51 -18.61
C GLY A 179 3.73 -3.66 -18.83
N GLY A 180 3.68 -4.63 -17.90
CA GLY A 180 2.70 -5.71 -17.90
C GLY A 180 3.16 -7.00 -18.60
N ARG A 181 2.40 -8.09 -18.40
CA ARG A 181 2.77 -9.45 -18.85
C ARG A 181 3.02 -9.56 -20.35
N LYS A 182 2.15 -8.98 -21.18
CA LYS A 182 2.22 -9.08 -22.65
C LYS A 182 3.46 -8.37 -23.19
N LYS A 183 3.66 -7.11 -22.80
CA LYS A 183 4.83 -6.30 -23.20
C LYS A 183 6.14 -6.90 -22.69
N LEU A 184 6.12 -7.46 -21.48
CA LEU A 184 7.27 -8.16 -20.93
C LEU A 184 7.62 -9.42 -21.73
N GLY A 185 6.63 -10.25 -22.07
CA GLY A 185 6.84 -11.44 -22.91
C GLY A 185 7.45 -11.08 -24.26
N GLN A 186 6.91 -10.08 -24.94
CA GLN A 186 7.42 -9.60 -26.23
C GLN A 186 8.83 -9.01 -26.12
N THR A 187 9.10 -8.21 -25.08
CA THR A 187 10.44 -7.64 -24.84
C THR A 187 11.48 -8.73 -24.59
N LEU A 188 11.10 -9.80 -23.90
CA LEU A 188 11.97 -10.95 -23.65
C LEU A 188 12.23 -11.78 -24.91
N GLU A 189 11.22 -11.99 -25.75
CA GLU A 189 11.33 -12.75 -27.01
C GLU A 189 12.12 -12.01 -28.10
N ARG A 190 12.01 -10.67 -28.15
CA ARG A 190 12.72 -9.83 -29.13
C ARG A 190 14.20 -9.64 -28.82
N ARG A 191 14.67 -10.10 -27.66
CA ARG A 191 16.05 -9.88 -27.23
C ARG A 191 16.97 -10.88 -27.95
N SER A 192 17.91 -10.37 -28.75
CA SER A 192 18.86 -11.19 -29.54
C SER A 192 19.76 -12.08 -28.69
N GLU A 193 20.03 -11.68 -27.44
CA GLU A 193 20.65 -12.50 -26.41
C GLU A 193 19.53 -13.11 -25.55
N PRO A 194 19.21 -14.42 -25.66
CA PRO A 194 18.31 -15.04 -24.71
C PRO A 194 18.92 -14.82 -23.32
N ALA A 195 18.20 -14.15 -22.42
CA ALA A 195 18.65 -14.04 -21.04
C ALA A 195 18.55 -15.45 -20.42
N SER A 196 19.56 -16.27 -20.68
CA SER A 196 19.73 -17.59 -20.11
C SER A 196 20.04 -17.37 -18.64
N VAL A 197 19.08 -17.67 -17.78
CA VAL A 197 19.28 -17.55 -16.34
C VAL A 197 19.90 -18.84 -15.84
N ASP A 198 21.15 -18.74 -15.46
CA ASP A 198 21.87 -19.79 -14.75
C ASP A 198 21.14 -20.19 -13.46
N HIS A 199 21.19 -21.47 -13.13
CA HIS A 199 20.55 -21.95 -11.91
C HIS A 199 21.26 -21.39 -10.66
N LEU A 200 20.57 -21.39 -9.51
CA LEU A 200 21.23 -21.11 -8.25
C LEU A 200 22.23 -22.24 -7.93
N TYR A 201 23.31 -21.90 -7.23
CA TYR A 201 24.24 -22.90 -6.71
C TYR A 201 23.52 -23.78 -5.66
N PRO A 202 23.63 -25.12 -5.68
CA PRO A 202 24.52 -25.95 -6.49
C PRO A 202 23.92 -26.46 -7.82
N MET A 203 22.63 -26.24 -8.07
CA MET A 203 21.92 -26.73 -9.27
C MET A 203 22.50 -26.22 -10.59
N ASN A 204 23.23 -25.09 -10.58
CA ASN A 204 23.95 -24.56 -11.75
C ASN A 204 24.97 -25.53 -12.35
N ARG A 205 25.49 -26.47 -11.57
CA ARG A 205 26.48 -27.43 -12.04
C ARG A 205 25.86 -28.59 -12.84
N TYR A 206 24.55 -28.83 -12.68
CA TYR A 206 23.89 -30.02 -13.22
C TYR A 206 22.74 -29.71 -14.19
N LEU A 207 22.17 -28.51 -14.15
CA LEU A 207 21.01 -28.13 -14.97
C LEU A 207 21.38 -27.08 -16.02
N ARG A 208 20.80 -27.22 -17.23
CA ARG A 208 20.99 -26.26 -18.34
C ARG A 208 20.26 -24.95 -18.02
N PRO A 209 20.84 -23.79 -18.39
CA PRO A 209 20.27 -22.50 -18.05
C PRO A 209 18.87 -22.29 -18.65
N ILE A 210 17.99 -21.65 -17.88
CA ILE A 210 16.59 -21.45 -18.22
C ILE A 210 16.48 -20.29 -19.21
N ARG A 211 15.80 -20.49 -20.35
CA ARG A 211 15.51 -19.42 -21.31
C ARG A 211 14.40 -18.50 -20.79
N ALA A 212 14.69 -17.22 -20.64
CA ALA A 212 13.70 -16.22 -20.24
C ALA A 212 12.78 -15.83 -21.41
N ASN A 213 11.68 -16.56 -21.59
CA ASN A 213 10.64 -16.29 -22.60
C ASN A 213 9.31 -15.87 -21.95
N ALA A 214 8.27 -15.56 -22.72
CA ALA A 214 6.93 -15.28 -22.18
C ALA A 214 6.40 -16.44 -21.29
N SER A 215 6.62 -17.69 -21.71
CA SER A 215 6.24 -18.87 -20.93
C SER A 215 6.95 -18.94 -19.57
N PHE A 216 8.19 -18.45 -19.46
CA PHE A 216 8.92 -18.40 -18.20
C PHE A 216 8.25 -17.43 -17.21
N VAL A 217 7.81 -16.26 -17.67
CA VAL A 217 7.06 -15.31 -16.85
C VAL A 217 5.76 -15.93 -16.33
N THR A 218 5.04 -16.66 -17.18
CA THR A 218 3.82 -17.39 -16.78
C THR A 218 4.13 -18.48 -15.76
N HIS A 219 5.24 -19.20 -15.91
CA HIS A 219 5.64 -20.23 -14.96
C HIS A 219 5.96 -19.63 -13.59
N CYS A 220 6.75 -18.55 -13.55
CA CYS A 220 7.01 -17.82 -12.29
C CYS A 220 5.72 -17.33 -11.62
N HIS A 221 4.76 -16.84 -12.41
CA HIS A 221 3.44 -16.45 -11.91
C HIS A 221 2.70 -17.63 -11.27
N ARG A 222 2.68 -18.80 -11.92
CA ARG A 222 2.05 -20.00 -11.37
C ARG A 222 2.72 -20.49 -10.07
N CYS A 223 4.06 -20.47 -9.99
CA CYS A 223 4.78 -20.89 -8.78
C CYS A 223 4.47 -20.01 -7.56
N VAL A 224 4.30 -18.69 -7.76
CA VAL A 224 3.93 -17.79 -6.65
C VAL A 224 2.45 -17.91 -6.32
N LEU A 225 1.59 -18.08 -7.33
CA LEU A 225 0.16 -18.30 -7.14
C LEU A 225 -0.12 -19.58 -6.34
N GLN A 226 0.63 -20.66 -6.62
CA GLN A 226 0.60 -21.91 -5.85
C GLN A 226 0.75 -21.63 -4.36
N PHE A 227 1.78 -20.88 -3.94
CA PHE A 227 2.00 -20.57 -2.53
C PHE A 227 0.85 -19.75 -1.92
N MET A 228 0.31 -18.77 -2.66
CA MET A 228 -0.84 -17.97 -2.24
C MET A 228 -2.10 -18.81 -2.00
N VAL A 229 -2.33 -19.86 -2.80
CA VAL A 229 -3.49 -20.75 -2.65
C VAL A 229 -3.24 -21.84 -1.60
N LEU A 230 -2.04 -22.40 -1.56
CA LEU A 230 -1.68 -23.49 -0.66
C LEU A 230 -1.74 -23.03 0.81
N LYS A 231 -1.30 -21.82 1.13
CA LYS A 231 -1.20 -21.36 2.52
C LYS A 231 -2.57 -21.29 3.24
N PRO A 232 -3.62 -20.69 2.66
CA PRO A 232 -4.99 -20.79 3.20
C PRO A 232 -5.52 -22.24 3.29
N LEU A 233 -5.19 -23.11 2.32
CA LEU A 233 -5.60 -24.51 2.37
C LEU A 233 -4.94 -25.26 3.54
N CYS A 234 -3.65 -25.05 3.76
CA CYS A 234 -2.92 -25.57 4.92
C CYS A 234 -3.50 -25.03 6.23
N ALA A 235 -3.82 -23.73 6.31
CA ALA A 235 -4.49 -23.13 7.46
C ALA A 235 -5.85 -23.78 7.75
N PHE A 236 -6.67 -24.02 6.73
CA PHE A 236 -7.95 -24.71 6.87
C PHE A 236 -7.76 -26.16 7.35
N LEU A 237 -6.81 -26.89 6.78
CA LEU A 237 -6.48 -28.26 7.21
C LEU A 237 -6.07 -28.30 8.69
N VAL A 238 -5.26 -27.34 9.15
CA VAL A 238 -4.89 -27.23 10.56
C VAL A 238 -6.15 -27.08 11.43
N ILE A 239 -7.06 -26.16 11.08
CA ILE A 239 -8.31 -25.95 11.84
C ILE A 239 -9.15 -27.23 11.89
N VAL A 240 -9.33 -27.93 10.77
CA VAL A 240 -10.09 -29.19 10.72
C VAL A 240 -9.46 -30.25 11.63
N LEU A 241 -8.13 -30.38 11.62
CA LEU A 241 -7.41 -31.29 12.49
C LEU A 241 -7.57 -30.93 13.98
N VAL A 242 -7.53 -29.65 14.32
CA VAL A 242 -7.78 -29.17 15.70
C VAL A 242 -9.18 -29.57 16.17
N VAL A 243 -10.20 -29.29 15.36
CA VAL A 243 -11.60 -29.59 15.70
C VAL A 243 -11.80 -31.09 15.87
N HIS A 244 -11.29 -31.89 14.94
CA HIS A 244 -11.43 -33.34 14.98
C HIS A 244 -10.70 -33.96 16.18
N ALA A 245 -9.50 -33.48 16.54
CA ALA A 245 -8.81 -33.91 17.75
C ALA A 245 -9.61 -33.57 19.03
N LYS A 246 -10.17 -32.35 19.09
CA LYS A 246 -11.03 -31.93 20.21
C LYS A 246 -12.27 -32.83 20.34
N CYS A 247 -12.89 -33.24 19.23
CA CYS A 247 -14.03 -34.17 19.24
C CYS A 247 -13.68 -35.56 19.76
N ARG A 248 -12.41 -36.00 19.67
CA ARG A 248 -11.94 -37.29 20.19
C ARG A 248 -11.43 -37.23 21.63
N GLY A 249 -11.50 -36.07 22.27
CA GLY A 249 -10.96 -35.86 23.61
C GLY A 249 -9.43 -35.86 23.67
N GLU A 250 -8.76 -35.83 22.52
CA GLU A 250 -7.31 -35.73 22.43
C GLU A 250 -6.92 -34.26 22.57
N THR A 251 -6.04 -33.94 23.51
CA THR A 251 -5.36 -32.64 23.55
C THR A 251 -4.37 -32.60 22.40
N TYR A 252 -4.86 -32.17 21.22
CA TYR A 252 -3.98 -31.66 20.18
C TYR A 252 -3.23 -30.46 20.77
N ALA A 253 -2.01 -30.70 21.21
CA ALA A 253 -1.04 -29.65 21.32
C ALA A 253 -0.60 -29.32 19.88
N PHE A 254 -0.48 -28.04 19.54
CA PHE A 254 0.29 -27.52 18.39
C PHE A 254 1.79 -27.91 18.52
N SER A 255 2.10 -29.17 18.81
CA SER A 255 3.43 -29.67 19.10
C SER A 255 4.03 -30.20 17.82
N PHE A 256 5.25 -29.78 17.54
CA PHE A 256 6.05 -30.24 16.40
C PHE A 256 6.16 -31.77 16.33
N ARG A 257 5.95 -32.46 17.46
CA ARG A 257 5.98 -33.91 17.60
C ARG A 257 4.83 -34.64 16.90
N THR A 258 3.73 -33.96 16.57
CA THR A 258 2.60 -34.58 15.86
C THR A 258 2.91 -34.70 14.36
N ARG A 259 2.96 -35.93 13.84
CA ARG A 259 3.33 -36.22 12.43
C ARG A 259 2.55 -35.36 11.41
N SER A 260 1.25 -35.13 11.65
CA SER A 260 0.39 -34.34 10.75
C SER A 260 0.79 -32.85 10.69
N TYR A 261 1.07 -32.22 11.83
CA TYR A 261 1.49 -30.82 11.89
C TYR A 261 2.86 -30.62 11.23
N LEU A 262 3.80 -31.56 11.45
CA LEU A 262 5.11 -31.56 10.80
C LEU A 262 4.98 -31.68 9.27
N CYS A 263 4.13 -32.58 8.77
CA CYS A 263 3.88 -32.73 7.34
C CYS A 263 3.33 -31.43 6.72
N ILE A 264 2.36 -30.77 7.37
CA ILE A 264 1.81 -29.49 6.88
C ILE A 264 2.90 -28.43 6.83
N LYS A 265 3.69 -28.28 7.91
CA LYS A 265 4.79 -27.31 7.96
C LYS A 265 5.88 -27.60 6.93
N LEU A 266 6.18 -28.86 6.65
CA LEU A 266 7.12 -29.23 5.60
C LEU A 266 6.61 -28.86 4.21
N VAL A 267 5.33 -29.13 3.93
CA VAL A 267 4.69 -28.76 2.65
C VAL A 267 4.67 -27.24 2.47
N GLU A 268 4.36 -26.48 3.52
CA GLU A 268 4.44 -25.01 3.50
C GLU A 268 5.86 -24.53 3.18
N ASN A 269 6.88 -25.10 3.82
CA ASN A 269 8.29 -24.75 3.60
C ASN A 269 8.78 -25.07 2.17
N VAL A 270 8.37 -26.21 1.61
CA VAL A 270 8.66 -26.55 0.21
C VAL A 270 7.98 -25.55 -0.72
N SER A 271 6.71 -25.22 -0.46
CA SER A 271 5.94 -24.30 -1.30
C SER A 271 6.50 -22.88 -1.30
N VAL A 272 6.86 -22.34 -0.14
CA VAL A 272 7.46 -21.01 -0.02
C VAL A 272 8.84 -20.98 -0.70
N SER A 273 9.62 -22.08 -0.58
CA SER A 273 10.92 -22.20 -1.24
C SER A 273 10.80 -22.17 -2.77
N VAL A 274 9.83 -22.89 -3.33
CA VAL A 274 9.53 -22.86 -4.78
C VAL A 274 9.13 -21.45 -5.23
N ALA A 275 8.26 -20.77 -4.48
CA ALA A 275 7.83 -19.41 -4.79
C ALA A 275 9.01 -18.43 -4.76
N PHE A 276 9.81 -18.41 -3.69
CA PHE A 276 10.99 -17.53 -3.61
C PHE A 276 12.02 -17.82 -4.69
N THR A 277 12.22 -19.10 -5.01
CA THR A 277 13.13 -19.50 -6.09
C THR A 277 12.65 -18.93 -7.42
N ALA A 278 11.36 -19.03 -7.72
CA ALA A 278 10.75 -18.42 -8.90
C ALA A 278 10.89 -16.89 -8.93
N LEU A 279 10.71 -16.19 -7.79
CA LEU A 279 10.97 -14.75 -7.69
C LEU A 279 12.43 -14.39 -7.98
N VAL A 280 13.38 -15.15 -7.43
CA VAL A 280 14.81 -14.91 -7.66
C VAL A 280 15.16 -15.12 -9.13
N TYR A 281 14.66 -16.19 -9.75
CA TYR A 281 14.83 -16.41 -11.18
C TYR A 281 14.21 -15.28 -12.01
N PHE A 282 12.99 -14.86 -11.68
CA PHE A 282 12.33 -13.75 -12.34
C PHE A 282 13.14 -12.45 -12.24
N TYR A 283 13.65 -12.14 -11.03
CA TYR A 283 14.50 -10.98 -10.80
C TYR A 283 15.80 -11.06 -11.60
N ARG A 284 16.48 -12.22 -11.64
CA ARG A 284 17.71 -12.40 -12.43
C ARG A 284 17.47 -12.21 -13.93
N ALA A 285 16.36 -12.76 -14.45
CA ALA A 285 15.98 -12.61 -15.86
C ALA A 285 15.74 -11.14 -16.24
N THR A 286 15.14 -10.38 -15.33
CA THR A 286 14.64 -9.02 -15.61
C THR A 286 15.50 -7.90 -15.02
N LYS A 287 16.56 -8.22 -14.26
CA LYS A 287 17.41 -7.23 -13.56
C LYS A 287 17.83 -6.04 -14.41
N ASN A 288 18.18 -6.28 -15.67
CA ASN A 288 18.60 -5.22 -16.61
C ASN A 288 17.44 -4.31 -17.01
N LEU A 289 16.23 -4.85 -17.15
CA LEU A 289 15.02 -4.09 -17.47
C LEU A 289 14.52 -3.26 -16.28
N LEU A 290 14.87 -3.66 -15.05
CA LEU A 290 14.55 -2.91 -13.84
C LEU A 290 15.67 -1.93 -13.40
N LYS A 291 16.77 -1.78 -14.16
CA LYS A 291 17.81 -0.76 -13.90
C LYS A 291 17.19 0.63 -14.06
N GLY A 292 16.72 1.20 -12.95
CA GLY A 292 16.02 2.49 -12.91
C GLY A 292 14.94 2.55 -11.83
N HIS A 293 14.40 1.40 -11.41
CA HIS A 293 13.32 1.32 -10.42
C HIS A 293 13.74 0.80 -9.04
N SER A 294 15.05 0.81 -8.72
CA SER A 294 15.64 0.31 -7.45
C SER A 294 15.00 -1.00 -6.92
N PRO A 295 14.90 -2.06 -7.76
CA PRO A 295 14.13 -3.26 -7.46
C PRO A 295 14.66 -4.07 -6.28
N LEU A 296 15.98 -4.01 -6.04
CA LEU A 296 16.61 -4.73 -4.93
C LEU A 296 16.16 -4.22 -3.58
N GLY A 297 15.99 -2.90 -3.41
CA GLY A 297 15.50 -2.32 -2.17
C GLY A 297 14.07 -2.77 -1.88
N LYS A 298 13.20 -2.73 -2.90
CA LYS A 298 11.81 -3.21 -2.80
C LYS A 298 11.71 -4.71 -2.50
N PHE A 299 12.53 -5.51 -3.17
CA PHE A 299 12.60 -6.96 -2.93
C PHE A 299 13.14 -7.28 -1.53
N LEU A 300 14.23 -6.63 -1.14
CA LEU A 300 14.87 -6.82 0.15
C LEU A 300 13.94 -6.42 1.29
N CYS A 301 13.14 -5.36 1.12
CA CYS A 301 12.23 -4.89 2.16
C CYS A 301 11.14 -5.93 2.48
N ILE A 302 10.52 -6.54 1.47
CA ILE A 302 9.54 -7.62 1.69
C ILE A 302 10.24 -8.89 2.17
N LYS A 303 11.38 -9.23 1.56
CA LYS A 303 12.15 -10.42 1.93
C LYS A 303 12.60 -10.35 3.39
N LEU A 304 13.05 -9.19 3.87
CA LEU A 304 13.52 -9.01 5.24
C LEU A 304 12.42 -9.31 6.25
N VAL A 305 11.18 -8.87 6.00
CA VAL A 305 10.02 -9.18 6.86
C VAL A 305 9.80 -10.70 6.99
N LEU A 306 9.85 -11.39 5.85
CA LEU A 306 9.53 -12.82 5.77
C LEU A 306 10.64 -13.70 6.36
N PHE A 307 11.91 -13.33 6.15
CA PHE A 307 13.03 -14.09 6.70
C PHE A 307 13.30 -13.78 8.17
N ALA A 308 13.15 -12.52 8.61
CA ALA A 308 13.43 -12.17 10.00
C ALA A 308 12.48 -12.89 10.96
N SER A 309 11.17 -12.86 10.68
CA SER A 309 10.16 -13.58 11.45
C SER A 309 10.36 -15.11 11.46
N PHE A 310 10.81 -15.70 10.35
CA PHE A 310 11.17 -17.12 10.28
C PHE A 310 12.37 -17.46 11.16
N TRP A 311 13.48 -16.75 11.00
CA TRP A 311 14.71 -17.01 11.76
C TRP A 311 14.53 -16.74 13.26
N GLN A 312 13.73 -15.73 13.61
CA GLN A 312 13.31 -15.48 14.99
C GLN A 312 12.52 -16.65 15.57
N GLY A 313 11.52 -17.15 14.85
CA GLY A 313 10.76 -18.31 15.29
C GLY A 313 11.64 -19.53 15.52
N LEU A 314 12.58 -19.80 14.61
CA LEU A 314 13.54 -20.90 14.76
C LEU A 314 14.45 -20.72 15.98
N PHE A 315 14.98 -19.51 16.18
CA PHE A 315 15.86 -19.19 17.31
C PHE A 315 15.13 -19.31 18.65
N ILE A 316 13.90 -18.80 18.73
CA ILE A 316 13.07 -18.86 19.93
C ILE A 316 12.65 -20.31 20.24
N GLU A 317 12.32 -21.10 19.22
CA GLU A 317 12.02 -22.53 19.39
C GLU A 317 13.26 -23.31 19.87
N LEU A 318 14.45 -22.96 19.38
CA LEU A 318 15.70 -23.53 19.88
C LEU A 318 15.91 -23.20 21.37
N LEU A 319 15.67 -21.95 21.78
CA LEU A 319 15.71 -21.56 23.20
C LEU A 319 14.69 -22.34 24.04
N HIS A 320 13.51 -22.62 23.47
CA HIS A 320 12.46 -23.40 24.13
C HIS A 320 12.92 -24.84 24.38
N VAL A 321 13.49 -25.50 23.36
CA VAL A 321 14.01 -26.87 23.44
C VAL A 321 15.21 -26.96 24.39
N CYS A 322 16.09 -25.95 24.40
CA CYS A 322 17.23 -25.89 25.30
C CYS A 322 16.86 -25.55 26.76
N ASN A 323 15.57 -25.35 27.08
CA ASN A 323 15.06 -24.99 28.40
C ASN A 323 15.59 -23.65 28.95
N LEU A 324 16.01 -22.73 28.07
CA LEU A 324 16.57 -21.42 28.46
C LEU A 324 15.51 -20.35 28.76
N LEU A 325 14.25 -20.59 28.36
CA LEU A 325 13.15 -19.67 28.62
C LEU A 325 12.59 -19.84 30.05
N PRO A 326 12.31 -18.74 30.75
CA PRO A 326 11.73 -18.79 32.08
C PRO A 326 10.32 -19.39 32.03
N GLU A 327 9.98 -20.15 33.07
CA GLU A 327 8.63 -20.62 33.34
C GLU A 327 8.11 -19.84 34.55
N SER A 328 6.89 -19.33 34.47
CA SER A 328 6.26 -18.60 35.58
C SER A 328 4.93 -19.25 35.95
N ALA A 329 4.40 -18.93 37.13
CA ALA A 329 3.11 -19.48 37.59
C ALA A 329 1.93 -19.21 36.64
N TYR A 330 2.05 -18.22 35.75
CA TYR A 330 1.00 -17.78 34.83
C TYR A 330 1.31 -18.03 33.35
N TRP A 331 2.55 -18.37 33.01
CA TRP A 331 3.01 -18.53 31.63
C TRP A 331 3.74 -19.85 31.46
N THR A 332 3.21 -20.69 30.58
CA THR A 332 3.95 -21.86 30.10
C THR A 332 5.12 -21.40 29.23
N ARG A 333 6.22 -22.16 29.24
CA ARG A 333 7.40 -21.82 28.43
C ARG A 333 7.09 -21.62 26.94
N LYS A 334 6.06 -22.31 26.44
CA LYS A 334 5.61 -22.18 25.05
C LYS A 334 4.84 -20.89 24.79
N GLU A 335 4.02 -20.44 25.74
CA GLU A 335 3.34 -19.15 25.65
C GLU A 335 4.34 -17.99 25.75
N VAL A 336 5.38 -18.12 26.58
CA VAL A 336 6.47 -17.13 26.64
C VAL A 336 7.20 -17.05 25.29
N ALA A 337 7.53 -18.19 24.69
CA ALA A 337 8.16 -18.24 23.37
C ALA A 337 7.30 -17.54 22.29
N ASN A 338 6.01 -17.89 22.20
CA ASN A 338 5.09 -17.28 21.24
C ASN A 338 4.92 -15.77 21.48
N GLY A 339 4.73 -15.35 22.73
CA GLY A 339 4.57 -13.94 23.09
C GLY A 339 5.84 -13.11 22.81
N LEU A 340 7.02 -13.69 23.01
CA LEU A 340 8.29 -13.04 22.67
C LEU A 340 8.41 -12.85 21.16
N GLN A 341 8.07 -13.86 20.36
CA GLN A 341 8.09 -13.75 18.90
C GLN A 341 7.11 -12.67 18.41
N ASP A 342 5.89 -12.65 18.95
CA ASP A 342 4.88 -11.67 18.59
C ASP A 342 5.28 -10.24 18.99
N PHE A 343 5.91 -10.07 20.15
CA PHE A 343 6.50 -8.80 20.57
C PHE A 343 7.62 -8.33 19.62
N CYS A 344 8.54 -9.22 19.24
CA CYS A 344 9.59 -8.91 18.27
C CYS A 344 8.98 -8.44 16.94
N ILE A 345 7.94 -9.12 16.44
CA ILE A 345 7.25 -8.73 15.21
C ILE A 345 6.65 -7.33 15.32
N CYS A 346 6.06 -6.94 16.45
CA CYS A 346 5.57 -5.56 16.65
C CYS A 346 6.67 -4.51 16.48
N VAL A 347 7.86 -4.76 17.01
CA VAL A 347 9.03 -3.86 16.88
C VAL A 347 9.54 -3.86 15.44
N GLU A 348 9.64 -5.03 14.80
CA GLU A 348 10.06 -5.14 13.40
C GLU A 348 9.14 -4.39 12.46
N MET A 349 7.82 -4.48 12.66
CA MET A 349 6.85 -3.79 11.80
C MET A 349 7.03 -2.28 11.84
N LEU A 350 7.48 -1.72 12.97
CA LEU A 350 7.83 -0.30 13.05
C LEU A 350 9.06 0.05 12.19
N LEU A 351 10.11 -0.78 12.25
CA LEU A 351 11.31 -0.60 11.41
C LEU A 351 11.00 -0.79 9.92
N VAL A 352 10.15 -1.75 9.59
CA VAL A 352 9.71 -2.04 8.23
C VAL A 352 8.84 -0.90 7.69
N ALA A 353 7.95 -0.34 8.51
CA ALA A 353 7.18 0.85 8.14
C ALA A 353 8.11 2.00 7.73
N TYR A 354 9.23 2.18 8.44
CA TYR A 354 10.24 3.16 8.06
C TYR A 354 10.94 2.80 6.74
N GLY A 355 11.38 1.54 6.57
CA GLY A 355 11.99 1.05 5.34
C GLY A 355 11.10 1.17 4.10
N HIS A 356 9.79 0.94 4.26
CA HIS A 356 8.79 1.08 3.21
C HIS A 356 8.72 2.50 2.63
N LYS A 357 8.97 3.54 3.43
CA LYS A 357 9.00 4.92 2.93
C LYS A 357 10.07 5.13 1.87
N PHE A 358 11.25 4.55 2.07
CA PHE A 358 12.38 4.69 1.14
C PHE A 358 12.21 3.79 -0.08
N CYS A 359 11.70 2.57 0.11
CA CYS A 359 11.55 1.61 -0.97
C CYS A 359 10.33 1.89 -1.86
N PHE A 360 9.24 2.39 -1.27
CA PHE A 360 7.93 2.60 -1.91
C PHE A 360 7.48 4.06 -1.84
N GLY A 361 8.39 5.02 -1.91
CA GLY A 361 8.06 6.44 -1.85
C GLY A 361 7.08 6.91 -2.94
N SER A 362 6.10 7.72 -2.54
CA SER A 362 5.04 8.29 -3.42
C SER A 362 5.51 9.43 -4.33
N GLN A 363 6.78 9.86 -4.22
CA GLN A 363 7.28 11.11 -4.81
C GLN A 363 7.17 11.12 -6.35
N ASN A 364 7.54 10.02 -7.00
CA ASN A 364 7.48 9.88 -8.46
C ASN A 364 6.04 9.88 -8.99
N TYR A 365 5.10 9.40 -8.18
CA TYR A 365 3.68 9.37 -8.55
C TYR A 365 3.02 10.74 -8.37
N ALA A 366 3.47 11.51 -7.37
CA ALA A 366 2.96 12.85 -7.09
C ALA A 366 3.37 13.87 -8.17
N SER A 367 4.62 13.82 -8.65
CA SER A 367 5.06 14.67 -9.75
C SER A 367 4.28 14.37 -11.04
N ARG A 368 4.09 13.08 -11.37
CA ARG A 368 3.29 12.66 -12.52
C ARG A 368 1.82 13.09 -12.40
N PHE A 369 1.23 12.95 -11.21
CA PHE A 369 -0.15 13.39 -10.96
C PHE A 369 -0.31 14.91 -11.18
N GLY A 370 0.67 15.71 -10.73
CA GLY A 370 0.71 17.16 -10.99
C GLY A 370 0.75 17.47 -12.49
N ALA A 371 1.63 16.81 -13.24
CA ALA A 371 1.74 16.99 -14.70
C ALA A 371 0.44 16.64 -15.44
N LEU A 372 -0.22 15.53 -15.09
CA LEU A 372 -1.51 15.13 -15.67
C LEU A 372 -2.62 16.15 -15.41
N ARG A 373 -2.59 16.79 -14.23
CA ARG A 373 -3.54 17.84 -13.87
C ARG A 373 -3.31 19.11 -14.69
N GLU A 374 -2.05 19.50 -14.89
CA GLU A 374 -1.71 20.64 -15.75
C GLU A 374 -2.10 20.40 -17.21
N GLU A 375 -1.88 19.19 -17.73
CA GLU A 375 -2.29 18.77 -19.07
C GLU A 375 -3.82 18.83 -19.25
N SER A 376 -4.57 18.33 -18.27
CA SER A 376 -6.04 18.42 -18.27
C SER A 376 -6.56 19.85 -18.18
N GLN A 377 -5.84 20.77 -17.53
CA GLN A 377 -6.21 22.18 -17.44
C GLN A 377 -5.88 22.97 -18.72
N ARG A 378 -4.89 22.52 -19.50
CA ARG A 378 -4.52 23.14 -20.79
C ARG A 378 -5.36 22.65 -21.97
N SER A 379 -6.00 21.49 -21.85
CA SER A 379 -6.85 20.91 -22.90
C SER A 379 -8.22 21.63 -22.91
N PRO A 380 -8.71 22.15 -24.05
CA PRO A 380 -10.06 22.68 -24.12
C PRO A 380 -11.08 21.57 -23.80
N PRO A 381 -12.23 21.89 -23.19
CA PRO A 381 -13.23 20.88 -22.87
C PRO A 381 -13.79 20.29 -24.18
N ASP A 382 -13.42 19.04 -24.49
CA ASP A 382 -14.08 18.30 -25.56
C ASP A 382 -15.52 17.97 -25.14
N GLU A 383 -16.48 18.71 -25.69
CA GLU A 383 -17.93 18.55 -25.49
C GLU A 383 -18.44 17.13 -25.75
N ARG A 384 -17.67 16.31 -26.48
CA ARG A 384 -18.07 14.94 -26.88
C ARG A 384 -17.89 13.88 -25.80
N LEU A 385 -17.11 14.13 -24.74
CA LEU A 385 -16.91 13.14 -23.65
C LEU A 385 -17.92 13.32 -22.50
N CYS A 386 -18.51 14.51 -22.36
CA CYS A 386 -19.47 14.86 -21.31
C CYS A 386 -20.81 14.13 -21.41
N SER A 387 -21.17 13.57 -22.57
CA SER A 387 -22.49 12.94 -22.78
C SER A 387 -22.59 11.49 -22.29
N SER A 388 -21.50 10.88 -21.82
CA SER A 388 -21.49 9.44 -21.47
C SER A 388 -21.32 9.14 -19.97
N VAL A 389 -21.22 10.16 -19.11
CA VAL A 389 -21.02 9.96 -17.66
C VAL A 389 -22.17 10.60 -16.88
N PRO A 390 -23.03 9.82 -16.21
CA PRO A 390 -24.20 10.35 -15.52
C PRO A 390 -23.81 11.29 -14.38
N PHE A 391 -24.55 12.40 -14.30
CA PHE A 391 -24.32 13.64 -13.55
C PHE A 391 -24.48 13.55 -12.01
N PHE A 392 -24.31 12.37 -11.39
CA PHE A 392 -24.33 12.23 -9.93
C PHE A 392 -23.02 11.59 -9.43
N GLY A 393 -22.12 12.40 -8.86
CA GLY A 393 -20.87 11.98 -8.24
C GLY A 393 -19.66 12.00 -9.19
N ALA A 394 -19.23 13.19 -9.62
CA ALA A 394 -18.16 13.39 -10.59
C ALA A 394 -16.75 13.12 -10.00
N SER A 395 -16.32 11.86 -9.99
CA SER A 395 -14.88 11.55 -9.88
C SER A 395 -14.20 11.90 -11.21
N GLN A 396 -13.50 13.03 -11.27
CA GLN A 396 -12.72 13.45 -12.44
C GLN A 396 -11.64 12.38 -12.77
N ARG A 397 -11.84 11.65 -13.86
CA ARG A 397 -10.84 10.73 -14.42
C ARG A 397 -9.87 11.53 -15.29
N LEU A 398 -8.62 11.65 -14.85
CA LEU A 398 -7.55 12.30 -15.61
C LEU A 398 -6.92 11.25 -16.53
N VAL A 399 -6.99 11.44 -17.85
CA VAL A 399 -6.36 10.54 -18.83
C VAL A 399 -5.13 11.24 -19.39
N GLY A 400 -3.95 10.64 -19.22
CA GLY A 400 -2.73 11.16 -19.84
C GLY A 400 -2.53 10.70 -21.28
N ALA A 401 -1.71 11.41 -22.05
CA ALA A 401 -1.39 11.10 -23.46
C ALA A 401 -0.93 9.64 -23.73
N ASP A 402 -0.36 8.95 -22.73
CA ASP A 402 0.05 7.54 -22.82
C ASP A 402 -1.11 6.52 -22.69
N GLY A 403 -2.37 6.97 -22.56
CA GLY A 403 -3.52 6.12 -22.26
C GLY A 403 -3.62 5.67 -20.79
N GLY A 404 -2.86 6.30 -19.89
CA GLY A 404 -2.92 6.04 -18.45
C GLY A 404 -4.11 6.73 -17.80
N MET A 405 -5.02 5.95 -17.20
CA MET A 405 -6.16 6.47 -16.44
C MET A 405 -5.74 6.74 -14.98
N ALA A 406 -5.75 8.01 -14.56
CA ALA A 406 -5.65 8.42 -13.17
C ALA A 406 -7.07 8.67 -12.63
N LEU A 407 -7.43 7.97 -11.57
CA LEU A 407 -8.70 8.19 -10.86
C LEU A 407 -8.48 9.34 -9.87
N GLY A 408 -9.09 10.50 -10.14
CA GLY A 408 -9.05 11.67 -9.27
C GLY A 408 -10.39 11.87 -8.55
N VAL A 409 -10.35 11.90 -7.22
CA VAL A 409 -10.40 13.11 -6.35
C VAL A 409 -10.58 12.63 -4.89
N SER A 410 -11.26 11.50 -4.66
CA SER A 410 -11.49 10.94 -3.32
C SER A 410 -10.51 9.78 -3.00
N PRO A 411 -9.76 9.85 -1.88
CA PRO A 411 -8.90 8.75 -1.43
C PRO A 411 -9.67 7.46 -1.16
N PHE A 412 -10.93 7.57 -0.71
CA PHE A 412 -11.79 6.43 -0.42
C PHE A 412 -12.19 5.68 -1.68
N ASP A 413 -12.48 6.38 -2.78
CA ASP A 413 -12.78 5.73 -4.06
C ASP A 413 -11.54 5.06 -4.65
N ASN A 414 -10.37 5.71 -4.52
CA ASN A 414 -9.10 5.12 -4.92
C ASN A 414 -8.77 3.87 -4.09
N LEU A 415 -9.08 3.88 -2.78
CA LEU A 415 -8.92 2.73 -1.91
C LEU A 415 -9.91 1.61 -2.27
N ARG A 416 -11.18 1.96 -2.48
CA ARG A 416 -12.22 1.02 -2.91
C ARG A 416 -11.85 0.38 -4.24
N TYR A 417 -11.40 1.16 -5.21
CA TYR A 417 -10.87 0.67 -6.48
C TYR A 417 -9.69 -0.29 -6.24
N THR A 418 -8.73 0.08 -5.40
CA THR A 418 -7.57 -0.75 -5.05
C THR A 418 -7.96 -2.10 -4.43
N LEU A 419 -8.99 -2.12 -3.57
CA LEU A 419 -9.46 -3.33 -2.89
C LEU A 419 -10.34 -4.20 -3.80
N LEU A 420 -11.16 -3.59 -4.66
CA LEU A 420 -12.11 -4.29 -5.53
C LEU A 420 -11.50 -4.80 -6.84
N HIS A 421 -10.52 -4.11 -7.43
CA HIS A 421 -9.86 -4.55 -8.67
C HIS A 421 -8.92 -5.73 -8.42
N ARG A 422 -9.49 -6.91 -8.23
CA ARG A 422 -8.75 -8.16 -8.12
C ARG A 422 -8.28 -8.63 -9.51
N ASP A 423 -7.01 -8.41 -9.83
CA ASP A 423 -6.28 -9.06 -10.94
C ASP A 423 -6.06 -10.58 -10.66
N LEU A 424 -7.04 -11.27 -10.05
CA LEU A 424 -6.96 -12.68 -9.64
C LEU A 424 -7.15 -13.62 -10.82
N PHE A 425 -7.85 -13.18 -11.86
CA PHE A 425 -8.03 -13.94 -13.09
C PHE A 425 -7.47 -13.13 -14.27
N PRO A 426 -6.67 -13.75 -15.16
CA PRO A 426 -6.36 -13.10 -16.42
C PRO A 426 -7.68 -12.77 -17.11
N HIS A 427 -7.86 -11.51 -17.54
CA HIS A 427 -8.80 -11.24 -18.62
C HIS A 427 -8.43 -12.17 -19.77
N THR A 428 -9.23 -13.21 -19.96
CA THR A 428 -9.31 -13.90 -21.24
C THR A 428 -9.65 -12.83 -22.28
N PRO A 429 -8.93 -12.75 -23.40
CA PRO A 429 -9.35 -11.91 -24.51
C PRO A 429 -10.59 -12.57 -25.13
N SER A 430 -11.76 -12.26 -24.59
CA SER A 430 -13.03 -12.47 -25.25
C SER A 430 -13.73 -11.12 -25.26
N GLU A 431 -14.16 -10.70 -26.44
CA GLU A 431 -14.84 -9.43 -26.77
C GLU A 431 -13.92 -8.29 -27.24
N ILE A 432 -13.15 -8.58 -28.30
CA ILE A 432 -13.12 -7.67 -29.47
C ILE A 432 -13.52 -8.54 -30.67
N SER A 433 -14.82 -8.62 -30.94
CA SER A 433 -15.45 -8.86 -32.24
C SER A 433 -16.89 -9.35 -32.01
N HIS A 434 -17.84 -8.42 -32.01
CA HIS A 434 -19.07 -8.52 -32.79
C HIS A 434 -19.62 -7.12 -33.00
#